data_AF-A0A9E5HDK5-F1
#
_entry.id   AF-A0A9E5HDK5-F1
#
_cell.length_a   1.000
_cell.length_b   1.000
_cell.length_c   1.000
_cell.angle_alpha   90.00
_cell.angle_beta   90.00
_cell.angle_gamma   90.00
#
_symmetry.space_group_name_H-M   'P 1'
#
loop_
_entity.id
_entity.type
_entity.pdbx_description
1 polymer ?
#
loop_
_entity_poly.entity_id
_entity_poly.type
_entity_poly.pdbx_seq_one_letter_code
_entity_poly.pdbx_strand_id
1 'polypeptide(L)' 'MLRKLEIDQAEKYLMVMEDSLEILNQLDYPDALTGGLRRYADNARSIIERTRSDITNAFINESLRIDLSKLNKDEL' A
#
# COMPACT_ATOMS: atom_id res chain seq x y z
N MET A 1 11.56 -4.14 -2.15
CA MET A 1 10.41 -4.22 -1.24
C MET A 1 9.46 -5.33 -1.64
N LEU A 2 8.28 -5.07 -2.21
CA LEU A 2 7.26 -6.11 -2.44
C LEU A 2 7.74 -7.32 -3.26
N ARG A 3 8.51 -7.08 -4.33
CA ARG A 3 9.14 -8.16 -5.13
C ARG A 3 10.09 -9.07 -4.34
N LYS A 4 10.61 -8.58 -3.21
CA LYS A 4 11.50 -9.29 -2.29
C LYS A 4 10.80 -9.74 -1.01
N LEU A 5 9.46 -9.57 -0.92
CA LEU A 5 8.65 -9.86 0.27
C LEU A 5 9.11 -9.10 1.54
N GLU A 6 9.72 -7.92 1.37
CA GLU A 6 10.06 -7.03 2.50
C GLU A 6 8.79 -6.27 2.93
N ILE A 7 7.84 -6.97 3.57
CA ILE A 7 6.50 -6.46 3.90
C ILE A 7 6.57 -5.27 4.88
N ASP A 8 7.31 -5.39 5.98
CA ASP A 8 7.47 -4.33 6.98
C ASP A 8 7.99 -3.02 6.37
N GLN A 9 8.91 -3.13 5.39
CA GLN A 9 9.43 -1.96 4.72
C GLN A 9 8.37 -1.34 3.81
N ALA A 10 7.60 -2.16 3.09
CA ALA A 10 6.50 -1.68 2.26
C ALA A 10 5.41 -0.97 3.09
N GLU A 11 5.06 -1.50 4.26
CA GLU A 11 4.11 -0.87 5.19
C GLU A 11 4.59 0.50 5.68
N LYS A 12 5.89 0.65 5.98
CA LYS A 12 6.45 1.97 6.35
C LYS A 12 6.28 3.00 5.24
N TYR A 13 6.46 2.63 3.98
CA TYR A 13 6.23 3.55 2.88
C TYR A 13 4.75 3.83 2.66
N LEU A 14 3.87 2.83 2.82
CA LEU A 14 2.43 3.03 2.77
C LEU A 14 1.98 4.06 3.81
N MET A 15 2.49 3.97 5.04
CA MET A 15 2.22 4.93 6.12
C MET A 15 2.62 6.36 5.72
N VAL A 16 3.84 6.54 5.18
CA VAL A 16 4.29 7.88 4.72
C VAL A 16 3.39 8.42 3.58
N MET A 17 2.91 7.55 2.69
CA MET A 17 1.99 7.94 1.63
C MET A 17 0.63 8.39 2.19
N GLU A 18 0.11 7.66 3.17
CA GLU A 18 -1.16 7.95 3.87
C GLU A 18 -1.07 9.27 4.64
N ASP A 19 0.00 9.47 5.42
CA ASP A 19 0.27 10.72 6.14
C ASP A 19 0.36 11.91 5.18
N SER A 20 1.02 11.73 4.04
CA SER A 20 1.12 12.76 3.01
C SER A 20 -0.25 13.11 2.42
N LEU A 21 -1.09 12.11 2.14
CA LEU A 21 -2.45 12.33 1.65
C LEU A 21 -3.33 13.03 2.70
N GLU A 22 -3.14 12.73 3.99
CA GLU A 22 -3.84 13.42 5.07
C GLU A 22 -3.53 14.91 5.07
N ILE A 23 -2.25 15.28 4.95
CA ILE A 23 -1.82 16.69 4.84
C ILE A 23 -2.46 17.34 3.61
N LEU A 24 -2.49 16.65 2.46
CA LEU A 24 -3.13 17.17 1.25
C LEU A 24 -4.63 17.40 1.43
N ASN A 25 -5.33 16.53 2.17
CA ASN A 25 -6.76 16.67 2.42
C ASN A 25 -7.10 17.83 3.38
N GLN A 26 -6.14 18.28 4.20
CA GLN A 26 -6.32 19.46 5.06
C GLN A 26 -6.25 20.79 4.29
N LEU A 27 -5.76 20.79 3.05
CA LEU A 27 -5.65 21.97 2.20
C LEU A 27 -6.99 22.29 1.52
N ASP A 28 -7.88 22.97 2.24
CA ASP A 28 -9.16 23.44 1.72
C ASP A 28 -9.04 24.80 1.02
N TYR A 29 -8.55 24.79 -0.22
CA TYR A 29 -8.46 25.97 -1.08
C TYR A 29 -9.10 25.70 -2.45
N PRO A 30 -9.72 26.71 -3.10
CA PRO A 30 -10.21 26.60 -4.47
C PRO A 30 -9.15 26.06 -5.43
N ASP A 31 -9.55 25.20 -6.37
CA ASP A 31 -8.64 24.59 -7.36
C ASP A 31 -7.85 25.62 -8.18
N ALA A 32 -8.43 26.82 -8.39
CA ALA A 32 -7.77 27.93 -9.07
C ALA A 32 -6.55 28.48 -8.32
N LEU A 33 -6.51 28.36 -6.99
CA LEU A 33 -5.37 28.78 -6.16
C LEU A 33 -4.33 27.67 -6.00
N THR A 34 -4.73 26.40 -6.11
CA THR A 34 -3.85 25.25 -5.87
C THR A 34 -3.35 24.58 -7.14
N GLY A 35 -3.81 25.00 -8.31
CA GLY A 35 -3.43 24.40 -9.60
C GLY A 35 -4.01 22.99 -9.79
N GLY A 36 -5.17 22.69 -9.19
CA GLY A 36 -5.82 21.38 -9.27
C GLY A 36 -5.27 20.35 -8.30
N LEU A 37 -4.80 20.77 -7.12
CA LEU A 37 -4.27 19.89 -6.07
C LEU A 37 -5.23 18.75 -5.69
N ARG A 38 -6.54 19.02 -5.69
CA ARG A 38 -7.57 18.00 -5.41
C ARG A 38 -7.45 16.79 -6.35
N ARG A 39 -7.22 17.03 -7.64
CA ARG A 39 -7.03 15.96 -8.62
C ARG A 39 -5.76 15.15 -8.36
N TYR A 40 -4.69 15.77 -7.86
CA TYR A 40 -3.48 15.04 -7.45
C TYR A 40 -3.72 14.21 -6.18
N ALA A 41 -4.45 14.74 -5.19
CA ALA A 41 -4.84 14.01 -3.99
C ALA A 41 -5.72 12.79 -4.31
N ASP A 42 -6.67 12.93 -5.25
CA ASP A 42 -7.51 11.81 -5.70
C ASP A 42 -6.70 10.70 -6.39
N ASN A 43 -5.75 11.09 -7.24
CA ASN A 43 -4.83 10.14 -7.85
C ASN A 43 -3.96 9.43 -6.80
N ALA A 44 -3.44 10.18 -5.81
CA ALA A 44 -2.66 9.63 -4.71
C ALA A 44 -3.49 8.62 -3.89
N ARG A 45 -4.76 8.94 -3.60
CA ARG A 45 -5.68 8.02 -2.91
C ARG A 45 -5.84 6.70 -3.64
N SER A 46 -6.05 6.74 -4.96
CA SER A 46 -6.14 5.52 -5.78
C SER A 46 -4.84 4.70 -5.78
N ILE A 47 -3.68 5.34 -5.72
CA ILE A 47 -2.38 4.65 -5.65
C ILE A 47 -2.18 4.01 -4.27
N ILE A 48 -2.53 4.72 -3.19
CA ILE A 48 -2.47 4.23 -1.80
C ILE A 48 -3.34 2.98 -1.63
N GLU A 49 -4.60 3.03 -2.09
CA GLU A 49 -5.54 1.89 -2.00
C GLU A 49 -5.01 0.64 -2.72
N ARG A 50 -4.45 0.82 -3.93
CA ARG A 50 -3.82 -0.27 -4.68
C ARG A 50 -2.58 -0.81 -3.99
N THR A 51 -1.74 0.07 -3.43
CA THR A 51 -0.53 -0.32 -2.69
C THR A 51 -0.89 -1.16 -1.45
N ARG A 52 -1.93 -0.77 -0.71
CA ARG A 52 -2.45 -1.54 0.42
C ARG A 52 -2.93 -2.93 -0.01
N SER A 53 -3.65 -3.00 -1.13
CA SER A 53 -4.10 -4.27 -1.71
C SER A 53 -2.92 -5.15 -2.12
N ASP A 54 -1.90 -4.58 -2.75
CA ASP A 54 -0.70 -5.30 -3.18
C ASP A 54 0.10 -5.86 -1.98
N ILE A 55 0.27 -5.07 -0.91
CA ILE A 55 0.90 -5.51 0.34
C ILE A 55 0.11 -6.68 0.95
N THR A 56 -1.21 -6.53 1.07
CA THR A 56 -2.09 -7.57 1.62
C THR A 56 -1.99 -8.86 0.82
N ASN A 57 -2.05 -8.76 -0.50
CA ASN A 57 -1.91 -9.91 -1.39
C ASN A 57 -0.54 -10.58 -1.25
N ALA A 58 0.54 -9.81 -1.18
CA ALA A 58 1.88 -10.35 -1.00
C ALA A 58 2.00 -11.12 0.33
N PHE A 59 1.48 -10.56 1.42
CA PHE A 59 1.47 -11.20 2.73
C PHE A 59 0.68 -12.52 2.73
N ILE A 60 -0.55 -12.51 2.20
CA ILE A 60 -1.39 -13.71 2.12
C ILE A 60 -0.72 -14.80 1.27
N ASN A 61 -0.18 -14.43 0.10
CA ASN A 61 0.51 -15.38 -0.77
C ASN A 61 1.72 -16.02 -0.09
N GLU A 62 2.49 -15.25 0.69
CA GLU A 62 3.63 -15.79 1.42
C GLU A 62 3.20 -16.73 2.56
N SER A 63 2.18 -16.35 3.33
CA SER A 63 1.61 -17.23 4.37
C SER A 63 1.13 -18.55 3.78
N LEU A 64 0.40 -18.49 2.66
CA LEU A 64 -0.08 -19.69 1.96
C LEU A 64 1.07 -20.57 1.46
N ARG A 65 2.13 -19.97 0.90
CA ARG A 65 3.33 -20.71 0.47
C ARG A 65 3.98 -21.44 1.63
N ILE A 66 4.11 -20.77 2.77
CA ILE A 66 4.69 -21.36 3.99
C ILE A 66 3.83 -22.54 4.45
N ASP A 67 2.51 -22.39 4.52
CA ASP A 67 1.62 -23.46 5.00
C ASP A 67 1.60 -24.67 4.06
N LEU A 68 1.56 -24.44 2.74
CA LEU A 68 1.69 -25.51 1.75
C LEU A 68 3.04 -26.24 1.85
N SER A 69 4.11 -25.53 2.23
CA SER A 69 5.43 -26.16 2.40
C SER A 69 5.51 -27.06 3.64
N LYS A 70 4.68 -26.81 4.66
CA LYS A 70 4.60 -27.66 5.87
C LYS A 70 3.85 -28.95 5.57
N LEU A 71 2.70 -28.86 4.90
CA LEU A 71 1.89 -30.03 4.52
C LEU A 71 2.67 -31.04 3.69
N ASN A 72 3.44 -30.58 2.69
CA ASN A 72 4.27 -31.47 1.87
C ASN A 72 5.41 -32.18 2.64
N LYS A 73 5.80 -31.68 3.82
CA LYS A 73 6.84 -32.31 4.65
C LYS A 73 6.27 -33.38 5.59
N ASP A 74 4.99 -33.30 5.91
CA ASP A 74 4.32 -34.25 6.81
C ASP A 74 3.83 -35.52 6.07
N GLU A 75 3.85 -35.51 4.72
CA GLU A 75 3.49 -36.65 3.86
C GLU A 75 4.70 -37.52 3.41
N LEU A 76 5.91 -37.24 3.92
CA LEU A 76 7.15 -38.00 3.67
C LEU A 76 7.72 -38.58 4.97
#